data_AF-A0AAP3Q2D0-F1
#
_entry.id   AF-A0AAP3Q2D0-F1
#
_cell.length_a   1.000
_cell.length_b   1.000
_cell.length_c   1.000
_cell.angle_alpha   90.00
_cell.angle_beta   90.00
_cell.angle_gamma   90.00
#
_symmetry.space_group_name_H-M   'P 1'
#
loop_
_entity.id
_entity.type
_entity.pdbx_description
1 polymer ?
#
loop_
_entity_poly.entity_id
_entity_poly.type
_entity_poly.pdbx_seq_one_letter_code
_entity_poly.pdbx_strand_id
1 'polypeptide(L)'
;MQRSSSSNKGFSLVELIIVISIMAVLIGILAPQFISYIHKSKVASDWANLKAYYSEIETDYVDNNGTPNPDVPTVDHSPGSDDKYRRREIKFLDGRTVKLKAGFYAVIFENGGYQISYYCDKCNSDWDKHSKTCILTLG
;
A
#
# COMPACT_ATOMS: atom_id res chain seq x y z
N MET A 1 61.06 -24.86 -7.88
CA MET A 1 60.14 -24.96 -9.03
C MET A 1 58.80 -25.48 -8.50
N GLN A 2 57.87 -24.59 -8.14
CA GLN A 2 56.51 -24.98 -7.72
C GLN A 2 55.55 -24.46 -8.78
N ARG A 3 54.98 -25.36 -9.59
CA ARG A 3 53.84 -25.05 -10.47
C ARG A 3 52.58 -25.15 -9.60
N SER A 4 52.00 -24.02 -9.22
CA SER A 4 50.64 -23.98 -8.69
C SER A 4 49.70 -24.41 -9.82
N SER A 5 49.20 -25.64 -9.78
CA SER A 5 48.17 -26.10 -10.70
C SER A 5 46.85 -25.43 -10.31
N SER A 6 46.57 -24.28 -10.92
CA SER A 6 45.26 -23.65 -10.88
C SER A 6 44.26 -24.58 -11.58
N SER A 7 43.65 -25.46 -10.80
CA SER A 7 42.57 -26.33 -11.24
C SER A 7 41.34 -25.48 -11.53
N ASN A 8 41.28 -24.90 -12.73
CA ASN A 8 40.09 -24.23 -13.25
C ASN A 8 39.00 -25.27 -13.53
N LYS A 9 38.33 -25.73 -12.47
CA LYS A 9 37.08 -26.50 -12.56
C LYS A 9 35.98 -25.53 -12.96
N GLY A 10 35.81 -25.31 -14.26
CA GLY A 10 34.63 -24.63 -14.79
C GLY A 10 33.38 -25.50 -14.59
N PHE A 11 32.24 -24.85 -14.36
CA PHE A 11 30.94 -25.53 -14.33
C PHE A 11 30.70 -26.26 -15.65
N SER A 12 30.20 -27.49 -15.59
CA SER A 12 29.74 -28.19 -16.79
C SER A 12 28.51 -27.48 -17.35
N LEU A 13 28.42 -27.36 -18.68
CA LEU A 13 27.25 -26.80 -19.36
C LEU A 13 25.98 -27.58 -18.97
N VAL A 14 26.10 -28.89 -18.77
CA VAL A 14 25.01 -29.77 -18.32
C VAL A 14 24.57 -29.45 -16.89
N GLU A 15 25.52 -29.22 -15.98
CA GLU A 15 25.20 -28.83 -14.60
C GLU A 15 24.42 -27.52 -14.57
N LEU A 16 24.78 -26.56 -15.43
CA LEU A 16 24.07 -25.29 -15.54
C LEU A 16 22.63 -25.46 -16.06
N ILE A 17 22.41 -26.32 -17.06
CA ILE A 17 21.07 -26.59 -17.62
C ILE A 17 20.14 -27.23 -16.58
N ILE A 18 20.66 -28.15 -15.76
CA ILE A 18 19.87 -28.79 -14.70
C ILE A 18 19.47 -27.74 -13.65
N VAL A 19 20.37 -26.81 -13.30
CA VAL A 19 20.06 -25.75 -12.32
C VAL A 19 18.95 -24.82 -12.82
N ILE A 20 19.03 -24.31 -14.07
CA ILE A 20 18.00 -23.42 -14.60
C ILE A 20 16.63 -24.10 -14.73
N SER A 21 16.61 -25.40 -15.03
CA SER A 21 15.37 -26.15 -15.17
C SER A 21 14.67 -26.34 -13.82
N ILE A 22 15.41 -26.64 -12.75
CA ILE A 22 14.84 -26.71 -11.40
C ILE A 22 14.34 -25.32 -10.94
N MET A 23 15.12 -24.26 -11.18
CA MET A 23 14.69 -22.89 -10.84
C MET A 23 13.41 -22.46 -11.56
N ALA A 24 13.26 -22.82 -12.83
CA ALA A 24 12.05 -22.52 -13.60
C ALA A 24 10.79 -23.17 -13.01
N VAL A 25 10.89 -24.45 -12.60
CA VAL A 25 9.78 -25.17 -11.96
C VAL A 25 9.40 -24.53 -10.62
N LEU A 26 10.40 -24.17 -9.79
CA LEU A 26 10.16 -23.53 -8.50
C LEU A 26 9.46 -22.16 -8.65
N ILE A 27 9.91 -21.32 -9.60
CA ILE A 27 9.29 -20.03 -9.87
C ILE A 27 7.84 -20.20 -10.34
N GLY A 28 7.56 -21.21 -11.17
CA GLY A 28 6.22 -21.51 -11.68
C GLY A 28 5.19 -21.75 -10.57
N ILE A 29 5.56 -22.50 -9.53
CA ILE A 29 4.67 -22.79 -8.40
C ILE A 29 4.49 -21.57 -7.50
N LEU A 30 5.55 -20.77 -7.31
CA LEU A 30 5.57 -19.67 -6.35
C LEU A 30 4.93 -18.37 -6.87
N ALA A 31 4.95 -18.13 -8.19
CA ALA A 31 4.47 -16.89 -8.81
C ALA A 31 3.06 -16.42 -8.36
N PRO A 32 1.99 -17.25 -8.37
CA PRO A 32 0.65 -16.78 -8.01
C PRO A 32 0.54 -16.39 -6.53
N GLN A 33 1.26 -17.09 -5.66
CA GLN A 33 1.32 -16.79 -4.24
C GLN A 33 2.00 -15.44 -4.01
N PHE A 34 3.16 -15.22 -4.61
CA PHE A 34 3.90 -13.95 -4.48
C PHE A 34 3.09 -12.74 -4.93
N ILE A 35 2.35 -12.82 -6.04
CA ILE A 35 1.51 -11.71 -6.53
C ILE A 35 0.46 -11.30 -5.49
N SER A 36 -0.16 -12.27 -4.82
CA SER A 36 -1.15 -12.01 -3.77
C SER A 36 -0.52 -11.39 -2.52
N TYR A 37 0.66 -11.86 -2.13
CA TYR A 37 1.41 -11.27 -1.00
C TYR A 37 1.83 -9.82 -1.27
N ILE A 38 2.29 -9.52 -2.49
CA ILE A 38 2.65 -8.15 -2.88
C ILE A 38 1.45 -7.22 -2.75
N HIS A 39 0.28 -7.63 -3.23
CA HIS A 39 -0.95 -6.83 -3.07
C HIS A 39 -1.26 -6.55 -1.59
N LYS A 40 -1.24 -7.58 -0.74
CA LYS A 40 -1.48 -7.41 0.70
C LYS A 40 -0.44 -6.49 1.35
N SER A 41 0.83 -6.58 0.96
CA SER A 41 1.88 -5.70 1.47
C SER A 41 1.67 -4.23 1.09
N LYS A 42 1.18 -3.97 -0.13
CA LYS A 42 0.82 -2.61 -0.58
C LYS A 42 -0.35 -2.06 0.22
N VAL A 43 -1.41 -2.86 0.42
CA VAL A 43 -2.57 -2.48 1.25
C VAL A 43 -2.14 -2.18 2.69
N ALA A 44 -1.28 -3.02 3.29
CA ALA A 44 -0.76 -2.79 4.64
C ALA A 44 0.08 -1.50 4.73
N SER A 45 0.89 -1.20 3.70
CA SER A 45 1.64 0.07 3.60
C SER A 45 0.68 1.27 3.55
N ASP A 46 -0.39 1.18 2.76
CA ASP A 46 -1.40 2.22 2.65
C ASP A 46 -2.13 2.44 3.98
N TRP A 47 -2.47 1.36 4.69
CA TRP A 47 -3.07 1.42 6.03
C TRP A 47 -2.17 2.09 7.06
N ALA A 48 -0.87 1.79 7.05
CA ALA A 48 0.07 2.43 7.97
C ALA A 48 0.16 3.94 7.74
N ASN A 49 0.21 4.36 6.47
CA ASN A 49 0.22 5.77 6.10
C ASN A 49 -1.08 6.48 6.51
N LEU A 50 -2.24 5.84 6.31
CA LEU A 50 -3.54 6.42 6.68
C LEU A 50 -3.74 6.51 8.18
N LYS A 51 -3.25 5.53 8.95
CA LYS A 51 -3.27 5.60 10.42
C LYS A 51 -2.40 6.73 10.95
N ALA A 52 -1.21 6.91 10.37
CA ALA A 52 -0.35 8.04 10.71
C ALA A 52 -1.04 9.37 10.37
N TYR A 53 -1.64 9.46 9.20
CA TYR A 53 -2.38 10.65 8.77
C TYR A 53 -3.59 10.95 9.66
N TYR A 54 -4.36 9.92 10.03
CA TYR A 54 -5.49 10.05 10.98
C TYR A 54 -5.04 10.61 12.32
N SER A 55 -3.98 10.04 12.90
CA SER A 55 -3.42 10.52 14.17
C SER A 55 -2.96 11.97 14.07
N GLU A 56 -2.41 12.39 12.92
CA GLU A 56 -1.96 13.75 12.70
C GLU A 56 -3.14 14.73 12.64
N ILE A 57 -4.19 14.45 11.85
CA ILE A 57 -5.37 15.31 11.76
C ILE A 57 -6.19 15.34 13.05
N GLU A 58 -6.23 14.25 13.81
CA GLU A 58 -6.91 14.18 15.10
C GLU A 58 -6.17 15.00 16.16
N THR A 59 -4.83 14.93 16.18
CA THR A 59 -4.01 15.76 17.07
C THR A 59 -4.18 17.24 16.74
N ASP A 60 -4.11 17.60 15.46
CA ASP A 60 -4.32 18.97 15.00
C ASP A 60 -5.72 19.49 15.35
N TYR A 61 -6.75 18.64 15.26
CA TYR A 61 -8.10 19.00 15.68
C TYR A 61 -8.19 19.34 17.17
N VAL A 62 -7.54 18.55 18.02
CA VAL A 62 -7.48 18.78 19.46
C VAL A 62 -6.70 20.05 19.77
N ASP A 63 -5.56 20.26 19.11
CA ASP A 63 -4.70 21.43 19.28
C ASP A 63 -5.40 22.72 18.82
N ASN A 64 -6.22 22.65 17.77
CA ASN A 64 -7.03 23.77 17.26
C ASN A 64 -8.37 23.93 17.99
N ASN A 65 -8.46 23.55 19.27
CA ASN A 65 -9.66 23.72 20.11
C ASN A 65 -10.95 23.09 19.53
N GLY A 66 -10.83 22.00 18.77
CA GLY A 66 -11.97 21.35 18.12
C GLY A 66 -12.49 22.09 16.88
N THR A 67 -11.65 22.93 16.25
CA THR A 67 -11.96 23.52 14.95
C THR A 67 -11.38 22.65 13.83
N PRO A 68 -12.19 22.25 12.82
CA PRO A 68 -11.70 21.45 11.70
C PRO A 68 -10.73 22.25 10.85
N ASN A 69 -9.61 21.65 10.50
CA ASN A 69 -8.61 22.26 9.64
C ASN A 69 -9.10 22.29 8.18
N PRO A 70 -9.14 23.46 7.51
CA PRO A 70 -9.60 23.60 6.13
C PRO A 70 -8.69 22.94 5.09
N ASP A 71 -7.42 22.68 5.44
CA ASP A 71 -6.47 22.00 4.55
C ASP A 71 -6.71 20.48 4.50
N VAL A 72 -7.42 19.94 5.49
CA VAL A 72 -7.87 18.55 5.45
C VAL A 72 -8.98 18.43 4.42
N PRO A 73 -8.76 17.68 3.33
CA PRO A 73 -9.74 17.63 2.27
C PRO A 73 -10.89 16.73 2.76
N THR A 74 -12.01 17.29 3.22
CA THR A 74 -13.21 16.51 3.55
C THR A 74 -14.08 16.33 2.31
N VAL A 75 -15.04 15.39 2.34
CA VAL A 75 -15.99 15.21 1.22
C VAL A 75 -16.91 16.42 1.04
N ASP A 76 -17.20 17.16 2.12
CA ASP A 76 -18.15 18.29 2.13
C ASP A 76 -17.51 19.62 1.68
N HIS A 77 -16.20 19.80 1.87
CA HIS A 77 -15.45 21.01 1.47
C HIS A 77 -14.92 20.99 0.02
N SER A 78 -15.35 20.05 -0.82
CA SER A 78 -14.84 19.92 -2.19
C SER A 78 -15.88 20.37 -3.23
N PRO A 79 -15.71 21.54 -3.87
CA PRO A 79 -16.62 22.04 -4.90
C PRO A 79 -16.42 21.25 -6.20
N GLY A 80 -17.41 20.41 -6.54
CA GLY A 80 -17.42 19.62 -7.76
C GLY A 80 -16.35 18.51 -7.82
N SER A 81 -16.54 17.59 -8.76
CA SER A 81 -15.68 16.48 -9.17
C SER A 81 -15.75 15.19 -8.33
N ASP A 82 -15.94 14.09 -9.05
CA ASP A 82 -16.21 12.73 -8.60
C ASP A 82 -15.05 12.07 -7.82
N ASP A 83 -13.96 12.82 -7.56
CA ASP A 83 -12.70 12.32 -6.99
C ASP A 83 -12.64 12.42 -5.45
N LYS A 84 -13.62 13.06 -4.81
CA LYS A 84 -13.67 13.23 -3.33
C LYS A 84 -13.74 11.90 -2.56
N TYR A 85 -14.31 10.87 -3.19
CA TYR A 85 -14.46 9.53 -2.60
C TYR A 85 -13.33 8.58 -2.97
N ARG A 86 -12.41 8.99 -3.87
CA ARG A 86 -11.38 8.12 -4.44
C ARG A 86 -9.99 8.76 -4.44
N ARG A 87 -9.58 9.36 -3.32
CA ARG A 87 -8.25 9.97 -3.21
C ARG A 87 -7.17 8.91 -3.15
N ARG A 88 -6.10 9.12 -3.92
CA ARG A 88 -4.92 8.23 -3.95
C ARG A 88 -3.66 8.88 -3.40
N GLU A 89 -3.73 10.13 -2.99
CA GLU A 89 -2.61 10.87 -2.42
C GLU A 89 -3.01 11.47 -1.09
N ILE A 90 -2.18 11.23 -0.07
CA ILE A 90 -2.26 11.84 1.24
C ILE A 90 -1.36 13.06 1.22
N LYS A 91 -1.91 14.22 1.60
CA LYS A 91 -1.13 15.42 1.89
C LYS A 91 -1.15 15.58 3.41
N PHE A 92 -0.01 15.34 4.05
CA PHE A 92 0.16 15.56 5.48
C PHE A 92 0.16 17.06 5.78
N LEU A 93 -0.16 17.42 7.03
CA LEU A 93 -0.18 18.82 7.46
C LEU A 93 1.22 19.43 7.46
N ASP A 94 2.25 18.60 7.63
CA ASP A 94 3.67 18.93 7.44
C ASP A 94 4.08 19.11 5.95
N GLY A 95 3.12 19.16 5.02
CA GLY A 95 3.36 19.38 3.58
C GLY A 95 3.93 18.17 2.82
N ARG A 96 4.28 17.08 3.50
CA ARG A 96 4.71 15.82 2.90
C ARG A 96 3.55 15.21 2.10
N THR A 97 3.83 14.61 0.95
CA THR A 97 2.82 13.87 0.19
C THR A 97 3.19 12.40 0.04
N VAL A 98 2.20 11.52 0.17
CA VAL A 98 2.37 10.08 0.01
C VAL A 98 1.28 9.54 -0.90
N LYS A 99 1.71 8.87 -1.98
CA LYS A 99 0.81 8.20 -2.92
C LYS A 99 0.53 6.77 -2.44
N LEU A 100 -0.74 6.42 -2.39
CA LEU A 100 -1.22 5.08 -2.08
C LEU A 100 -0.85 4.11 -3.20
N LYS A 101 -0.59 2.85 -2.83
CA LYS A 101 -0.05 1.82 -3.72
C LYS A 101 -1.10 0.83 -4.22
N ALA A 102 -2.20 0.64 -3.51
CA ALA A 102 -3.18 -0.41 -3.78
C ALA A 102 -4.64 0.01 -3.61
N GLY A 103 -4.93 1.28 -3.27
CA GLY A 103 -6.29 1.71 -3.05
C GLY A 103 -6.48 3.21 -3.04
N PHE A 104 -7.65 3.59 -2.54
CA PHE A 104 -8.08 4.95 -2.38
C PHE A 104 -8.76 5.15 -1.03
N TYR A 105 -8.80 6.39 -0.56
CA TYR A 105 -9.43 6.77 0.69
C TYR A 105 -10.33 8.00 0.52
N ALA A 106 -11.22 8.17 1.49
CA ALA A 106 -12.07 9.34 1.66
C ALA A 106 -12.01 9.78 3.12
N VAL A 107 -12.16 11.09 3.35
CA VAL A 107 -12.21 11.68 4.70
C VAL A 107 -13.53 12.41 4.83
N ILE A 108 -14.29 12.08 5.87
CA ILE A 108 -15.52 12.77 6.25
C ILE A 108 -15.27 13.43 7.61
N PHE A 109 -15.96 14.53 7.86
CA PHE A 109 -15.96 15.15 9.18
C PHE A 109 -17.42 15.27 9.62
N GLU A 110 -17.81 14.43 10.58
CA GLU A 110 -19.18 14.38 11.10
C GLU A 110 -19.13 14.31 12.62
N ASN A 111 -20.15 14.86 13.29
CA ASN A 111 -20.32 14.79 14.74
C ASN A 111 -19.11 15.25 15.57
N GLY A 112 -18.27 16.15 15.04
CA GLY A 112 -17.11 16.68 15.75
C GLY A 112 -15.89 15.75 15.72
N GLY A 113 -15.80 14.85 14.75
CA GLY A 113 -14.64 13.97 14.55
C GLY A 113 -14.34 13.72 13.08
N TYR A 114 -13.07 13.44 12.78
CA TYR A 114 -12.66 12.95 11.47
C TYR A 114 -12.93 11.47 11.37
N GLN A 115 -13.40 11.02 10.20
CA GLN A 115 -13.48 9.61 9.87
C GLN A 115 -12.85 9.38 8.49
N ILE A 116 -11.96 8.40 8.39
CA ILE A 116 -11.27 7.98 7.18
C ILE A 116 -11.74 6.60 6.77
N SER A 117 -12.17 6.46 5.52
CA SER A 117 -12.53 5.18 4.92
C SER A 117 -11.58 4.86 3.77
N TYR A 118 -11.02 3.65 3.74
CA TYR A 118 -10.13 3.16 2.71
C TYR A 118 -10.65 1.88 2.06
N TYR A 119 -10.45 1.79 0.74
CA TYR A 119 -10.79 0.63 -0.07
C TYR A 119 -9.65 0.33 -1.04
N CYS A 120 -9.30 -0.95 -1.19
CA CYS A 120 -8.35 -1.35 -2.24
C CYS A 120 -9.01 -1.35 -3.64
N ASP A 121 -8.20 -1.25 -4.68
CA ASP A 121 -8.66 -1.21 -6.08
C ASP A 121 -9.44 -2.48 -6.48
N LYS A 122 -9.12 -3.62 -5.86
CA LYS A 122 -9.79 -4.90 -6.12
C LYS A 122 -11.15 -5.05 -5.45
N CYS A 123 -11.55 -4.13 -4.57
CA CYS A 123 -12.90 -4.13 -3.99
C CYS A 123 -13.98 -3.99 -5.07
N ASN A 124 -13.67 -3.34 -6.20
CA ASN A 124 -14.61 -3.19 -7.32
C ASN A 124 -14.81 -4.46 -8.14
N SER A 125 -13.82 -5.35 -8.20
CA SER A 125 -13.89 -6.58 -9.00
C SER A 125 -14.33 -7.80 -8.19
N ASP A 126 -13.95 -7.87 -6.91
CA ASP A 126 -14.18 -9.03 -6.04
C ASP A 126 -14.53 -8.57 -4.60
N TRP A 127 -15.70 -7.95 -4.43
CA TRP A 127 -16.14 -7.41 -3.14
C TRP A 127 -16.11 -8.45 -2.00
N ASP A 128 -16.61 -9.66 -2.23
CA ASP A 128 -16.71 -10.69 -1.18
C ASP A 128 -15.36 -11.12 -0.61
N LYS A 129 -14.30 -11.10 -1.45
CA LYS A 129 -12.95 -11.49 -1.03
C LYS A 129 -12.19 -10.34 -0.37
N HIS A 130 -12.45 -9.11 -0.82
CA HIS A 130 -11.69 -7.93 -0.41
C HIS A 130 -12.33 -7.12 0.71
N SER A 131 -13.66 -7.18 0.87
CA SER A 131 -14.38 -6.41 1.90
C SER A 131 -13.89 -6.68 3.32
N LYS A 132 -13.55 -7.94 3.63
CA LYS A 132 -13.07 -8.33 4.97
C LYS A 132 -11.57 -8.13 5.17
N THR A 133 -10.79 -8.00 4.10
CA THR A 133 -9.32 -8.08 4.17
C THR A 133 -8.60 -6.82 3.68
N CYS A 134 -9.31 -5.92 3.01
CA CYS A 134 -8.72 -4.78 2.30
C CYS A 134 -9.50 -3.47 2.50
N ILE A 135 -10.41 -3.43 3.48
CA ILE A 135 -11.11 -2.22 3.92
C ILE A 135 -10.52 -1.78 5.27
N LEU A 136 -10.35 -0.47 5.45
CA LEU A 136 -9.98 0.13 6.72
C LEU A 136 -10.88 1.34 6.96
N THR A 137 -11.49 1.40 8.15
CA THR A 137 -12.23 2.57 8.62
C THR A 137 -11.60 3.04 9.93
N LEU A 138 -11.32 4.33 10.03
CA LEU A 138 -10.79 5.02 11.20
C LEU A 138 -11.79 6.14 11.54
N GLY A 139 -12.19 6.30 12.79
CA GLY A 139 -13.20 7.27 13.21
C GLY A 139 -13.54 7.10 14.68
#